data_AF-A0A929UFE4-F1
#
_entry.id   AF-A0A929UFE4-F1
#
_cell.length_a   1.000
_cell.length_b   1.000
_cell.length_c   1.000
_cell.angle_alpha   90.00
_cell.angle_beta   90.00
_cell.angle_gamma   90.00
#
_symmetry.space_group_name_H-M   'P 1'
#
loop_
_entity.id
_entity.type
_entity.pdbx_description
1 polymer ?
#
loop_
_entity_poly.entity_id
_entity_poly.type
_entity_poly.pdbx_seq_one_letter_code
_entity_poly.pdbx_strand_id
1 'polypeptide(L)'
;MANGIQKQIAETFLEMAQGLETGSFGARPKIALTGMGSEHGEENAMKAALEAAKDNIDVYYIGTLEAEGVTTIKVANDEEGHDKMEEMLKNGEVDGAVTMHFPFPIGVSTVGRSVTPAFAREIFLANTTGTSSTNRIEGMIRNAICGIIAAKAVGNAHPTVGILNVDGARQTEKALKQLKENGYEITFAESSRSDGGCIMRGNDVLQASADVMVMDSLTGNVMSKMLSAFTSGGSFESMGYGYGPGIGEGYEQLVMIISRASGAPVIANAIRFAAQLVRGKVFAVAKEEFAKAKKAGLDRILNEVAQSAKPAASEEEVKEPPKEIVTAQIPGIEVMDLDDAVKAVWKIGIYAESGMGCTGPIIRVSPANLEKAQEELKKAGYIG
;
A
#
# COMPACT_ATOMS: atom_id res chain seq x y z
N MET A 1 30.01 27.32 16.22
CA MET A 1 28.58 27.67 16.30
C MET A 1 28.19 28.80 15.34
N ALA A 2 28.94 29.90 15.21
CA ALA A 2 28.61 31.01 14.29
C ALA A 2 28.56 30.64 12.78
N ASN A 3 29.47 29.79 12.29
CA ASN A 3 29.49 29.39 10.86
C ASN A 3 28.28 28.55 10.42
N GLY A 4 27.67 27.77 11.32
CA GLY A 4 26.49 26.96 11.00
C GLY A 4 25.24 27.81 10.83
N ILE A 5 25.09 28.83 11.68
CA ILE A 5 23.98 29.80 11.62
C ILE A 5 24.09 30.64 10.35
N GLN A 6 25.29 31.11 10.00
CA GLN A 6 25.51 31.86 8.74
C GLN A 6 25.17 31.01 7.50
N LYS A 7 25.52 29.72 7.51
CA LYS A 7 25.19 28.81 6.40
C LYS A 7 23.68 28.57 6.28
N GLN A 8 22.98 28.32 7.39
CA GLN A 8 21.52 28.16 7.40
C GLN A 8 20.80 29.44 6.96
N ILE A 9 21.27 30.61 7.38
CA ILE A 9 20.72 31.90 6.93
C ILE A 9 20.94 32.06 5.42
N ALA A 10 22.14 31.75 4.91
CA ALA A 10 22.44 31.84 3.49
C ALA A 10 21.57 30.88 2.65
N GLU A 11 21.41 29.64 3.10
CA GLU A 11 20.52 28.64 2.49
C GLU A 11 19.07 29.13 2.45
N THR A 12 18.58 29.70 3.56
CA THR A 12 17.22 30.26 3.64
C THR A 12 17.01 31.42 2.66
N PHE A 13 17.99 32.33 2.54
CA PHE A 13 17.91 33.44 1.57
C PHE A 13 17.99 32.95 0.12
N LEU A 14 18.78 31.92 -0.17
CA LEU A 14 18.82 31.26 -1.48
C LEU A 14 17.48 30.59 -1.82
N GLU A 15 16.86 29.89 -0.86
CA GLU A 15 15.53 29.30 -1.02
C GLU A 15 14.46 30.36 -1.27
N MET A 16 14.52 31.50 -0.57
CA MET A 16 13.61 32.61 -0.80
C MET A 16 13.81 33.25 -2.18
N ALA A 17 15.06 33.43 -2.63
CA ALA A 17 15.38 33.98 -3.94
C ALA A 17 14.90 33.04 -5.07
N GLN A 18 15.17 31.74 -4.95
CA GLN A 18 14.64 30.74 -5.88
C GLN A 18 13.11 30.68 -5.84
N GLY A 19 12.49 30.81 -4.67
CA GLY A 19 11.03 30.85 -4.56
C GLY A 19 10.40 32.08 -5.22
N LEU A 20 11.08 33.23 -5.19
CA LEU A 20 10.64 34.43 -5.92
C LEU A 20 10.82 34.30 -7.44
N GLU A 21 11.85 33.60 -7.90
CA GLU A 21 12.14 33.39 -9.32
C GLU A 21 11.25 32.31 -9.95
N THR A 22 10.99 31.23 -9.22
CA THR A 22 10.28 30.03 -9.72
C THR A 22 8.83 29.95 -9.28
N GLY A 23 8.40 30.78 -8.32
CA GLY A 23 7.08 30.70 -7.67
C GLY A 23 6.94 29.52 -6.69
N SER A 24 8.02 28.78 -6.40
CA SER A 24 8.02 27.58 -5.55
C SER A 24 8.96 27.78 -4.35
N PHE A 25 8.38 27.94 -3.16
CA PHE A 25 9.14 28.15 -1.92
C PHE A 25 9.52 26.81 -1.27
N GLY A 26 10.81 26.63 -0.97
CA GLY A 26 11.36 25.48 -0.22
C GLY A 26 12.51 24.78 -0.94
N ALA A 27 13.24 23.93 -0.21
CA ALA A 27 14.34 23.14 -0.76
C ALA A 27 13.90 22.26 -1.95
N ARG A 28 14.70 22.24 -3.01
CA ARG A 28 14.51 21.38 -4.19
C ARG A 28 14.89 19.95 -3.82
N PRO A 29 13.94 18.99 -3.80
CA PRO A 29 14.26 17.61 -3.47
C PRO A 29 15.23 17.04 -4.50
N LYS A 30 16.29 16.39 -4.01
CA LYS A 30 17.29 15.72 -4.84
C LYS A 30 16.91 14.26 -5.01
N ILE A 31 16.49 13.88 -6.20
CA ILE A 31 15.99 12.53 -6.47
C ILE A 31 16.89 11.83 -7.49
N ALA A 32 17.47 10.71 -7.10
CA ALA A 32 18.21 9.84 -8.02
C ALA A 32 17.24 9.01 -8.90
N LEU A 33 17.59 8.80 -10.16
CA LEU A 33 16.92 7.87 -11.07
C LEU A 33 17.94 6.94 -11.68
N THR A 34 17.78 5.63 -11.51
CA THR A 34 18.53 4.63 -12.30
C THR A 34 17.90 4.51 -13.69
N GLY A 35 18.68 4.84 -14.73
CA GLY A 35 18.21 4.87 -16.11
C GLY A 35 18.29 3.53 -16.82
N MET A 36 19.24 2.69 -16.43
CA MET A 36 19.53 1.38 -17.03
C MET A 36 18.51 0.33 -16.55
N GLY A 37 18.34 -0.75 -17.33
CA GLY A 37 17.43 -1.87 -16.99
C GLY A 37 15.97 -1.71 -17.47
N SER A 38 15.60 -0.57 -18.07
CA SER A 38 14.26 -0.37 -18.64
C SER A 38 14.06 -1.17 -19.92
N GLU A 39 12.89 -1.78 -20.08
CA GLU A 39 12.46 -2.44 -21.32
C GLU A 39 12.18 -1.44 -22.46
N HIS A 40 12.06 -0.13 -22.13
CA HIS A 40 11.87 0.97 -23.10
C HIS A 40 13.17 1.74 -23.39
N GLY A 41 14.31 1.27 -22.87
CA GLY A 41 15.61 1.90 -23.02
C GLY A 41 15.82 3.14 -22.14
N GLU A 42 17.07 3.58 -22.06
CA GLU A 42 17.49 4.73 -21.24
C GLU A 42 16.84 6.06 -21.69
N GLU A 43 16.52 6.21 -22.98
CA GLU A 43 15.87 7.42 -23.51
C GLU A 43 14.51 7.68 -22.84
N ASN A 44 13.76 6.61 -22.53
CA ASN A 44 12.49 6.70 -21.81
C ASN A 44 12.68 7.23 -20.38
N ALA A 45 13.69 6.71 -19.66
CA ALA A 45 14.04 7.18 -18.32
C ALA A 45 14.58 8.63 -18.33
N MET A 46 15.42 8.98 -19.31
CA MET A 46 15.94 10.34 -19.47
C MET A 46 14.81 11.34 -19.76
N LYS A 47 13.88 10.99 -20.65
CA LYS A 47 12.69 11.82 -20.92
C LYS A 47 11.88 12.06 -19.64
N ALA A 48 11.72 11.04 -18.80
CA ALA A 48 11.04 11.16 -17.52
C ALA A 48 11.78 12.08 -16.54
N ALA A 49 13.11 11.95 -16.46
CA ALA A 49 13.95 12.78 -15.61
C ALA A 49 13.84 14.26 -15.99
N LEU A 50 13.94 14.57 -17.28
CA LEU A 50 13.78 15.94 -17.80
C LEU A 50 12.37 16.50 -17.54
N GLU A 51 11.34 15.67 -17.66
CA GLU A 51 9.97 16.08 -17.41
C GLU A 51 9.73 16.39 -15.92
N ALA A 52 10.24 15.56 -15.01
CA ALA A 52 10.13 15.80 -13.57
C ALA A 52 10.99 16.99 -13.09
N ALA A 53 12.14 17.24 -13.72
CA ALA A 53 13.02 18.35 -13.37
C ALA A 53 12.37 19.73 -13.55
N LYS A 54 11.35 19.83 -14.42
CA LYS A 54 10.55 21.06 -14.61
C LYS A 54 9.75 21.46 -13.36
N ASP A 55 9.47 20.53 -12.46
CA ASP A 55 8.66 20.74 -11.26
C ASP A 55 9.48 21.13 -10.02
N ASN A 56 10.60 21.83 -10.25
CA ASN A 56 11.54 22.29 -9.22
C ASN A 56 12.09 21.10 -8.39
N ILE A 57 12.51 20.04 -9.09
CA ILE A 57 13.12 18.83 -8.54
C ILE A 57 14.52 18.70 -9.13
N ASP A 58 15.52 18.43 -8.29
CA ASP A 58 16.88 18.21 -8.75
C ASP A 58 17.06 16.72 -9.03
N VAL A 59 16.96 16.34 -10.30
CA VAL A 59 17.05 14.94 -10.71
C VAL A 59 18.51 14.56 -10.99
N TYR A 60 18.99 13.53 -10.29
CA TYR A 60 20.29 12.91 -10.48
C TYR A 60 20.12 11.65 -11.32
N TYR A 61 20.42 11.74 -12.61
CA TYR A 61 20.28 10.62 -13.53
C TYR A 61 21.53 9.75 -13.51
N ILE A 62 21.37 8.47 -13.14
CA ILE A 62 22.45 7.48 -13.11
C ILE A 62 22.31 6.57 -14.33
N GLY A 63 23.22 6.70 -15.28
CA GLY A 63 23.17 5.95 -16.55
C GLY A 63 24.23 6.39 -17.56
N THR A 64 24.07 5.99 -18.82
CA THR A 64 25.02 6.27 -19.89
C THR A 64 24.67 7.53 -20.69
N LEU A 65 23.42 7.97 -20.68
CA LEU A 65 22.95 9.17 -21.36
C LEU A 65 23.26 10.46 -20.57
N GLU A 66 23.19 11.62 -21.23
CA GLU A 66 23.37 12.94 -20.63
C GLU A 66 22.47 13.95 -21.35
N ALA A 67 21.90 14.87 -20.58
CA ALA A 67 21.02 15.90 -21.10
C ALA A 67 21.06 17.14 -20.20
N GLU A 68 20.86 18.32 -20.79
CA GLU A 68 20.72 19.56 -20.03
C GLU A 68 19.44 19.55 -19.18
N GLY A 69 19.55 20.01 -17.92
CA GLY A 69 18.42 20.09 -16.98
C GLY A 69 18.38 18.97 -15.94
N VAL A 70 19.27 17.97 -16.03
CA VAL A 70 19.48 16.93 -15.01
C VAL A 70 20.96 16.80 -14.68
N THR A 71 21.30 16.34 -13.49
CA THR A 71 22.69 16.03 -13.13
C THR A 71 22.97 14.58 -13.49
N THR A 72 23.86 14.34 -14.45
CA THR A 72 24.20 12.98 -14.89
C THR A 72 25.37 12.41 -14.09
N ILE A 73 25.22 11.15 -13.67
CA ILE A 73 26.26 10.32 -13.08
C ILE A 73 26.47 9.13 -14.00
N LYS A 74 27.61 9.14 -14.68
CA LYS A 74 27.96 8.10 -15.66
C LYS A 74 28.33 6.79 -14.94
N VAL A 75 27.70 5.70 -15.36
CA VAL A 75 28.01 4.33 -14.92
C VAL A 75 28.10 3.42 -16.14
N ALA A 76 28.85 2.32 -16.06
CA ALA A 76 29.06 1.44 -17.21
C ALA A 76 27.95 0.39 -17.39
N ASN A 77 27.24 0.04 -16.31
CA ASN A 77 26.23 -1.02 -16.29
C ASN A 77 25.21 -0.80 -15.15
N ASP A 78 24.15 -1.63 -15.14
CA ASP A 78 23.05 -1.55 -14.17
C ASP A 78 23.51 -1.79 -12.72
N GLU A 79 24.42 -2.74 -12.49
CA GLU A 79 24.96 -3.07 -11.15
C GLU A 79 25.71 -1.89 -10.54
N GLU A 80 26.63 -1.28 -11.30
CA GLU A 80 27.30 -0.04 -10.89
C GLU A 80 26.31 1.11 -10.63
N GLY A 81 25.22 1.15 -11.40
CA GLY A 81 24.13 2.12 -11.21
C GLY A 81 23.43 1.98 -9.86
N HIS A 82 23.13 0.75 -9.44
CA HIS A 82 22.52 0.50 -8.12
C HIS A 82 23.49 0.78 -6.99
N ASP A 83 24.74 0.32 -7.08
CA ASP A 83 25.77 0.58 -6.08
C ASP A 83 25.95 2.09 -5.87
N LYS A 84 25.97 2.85 -6.98
CA LYS A 84 26.12 4.30 -6.90
C LYS A 84 24.90 4.97 -6.28
N MET A 85 23.69 4.52 -6.63
CA MET A 85 22.45 5.00 -6.04
C MET A 85 22.41 4.77 -4.53
N GLU A 86 22.82 3.59 -4.06
CA GLU A 86 22.92 3.26 -2.64
C GLU A 86 23.96 4.11 -1.91
N GLU A 87 25.14 4.31 -2.51
CA GLU A 87 26.19 5.16 -1.96
C GLU A 87 25.66 6.60 -1.76
N MET A 88 25.01 7.17 -2.77
CA MET A 88 24.48 8.53 -2.71
C MET A 88 23.39 8.69 -1.65
N LEU A 89 22.48 7.72 -1.53
CA LEU A 89 21.47 7.70 -0.47
C LEU A 89 22.12 7.65 0.92
N LYS A 90 23.11 6.77 1.10
CA LYS A 90 23.81 6.59 2.37
C LYS A 90 24.60 7.82 2.79
N ASN A 91 25.19 8.53 1.82
CA ASN A 91 25.96 9.75 2.05
C ASN A 91 25.07 10.99 2.21
N GLY A 92 23.75 10.89 1.95
CA GLY A 92 22.84 12.04 1.96
C GLY A 92 23.08 13.02 0.81
N GLU A 93 23.65 12.54 -0.30
CA GLU A 93 23.84 13.31 -1.53
C GLU A 93 22.50 13.56 -2.24
N VAL A 94 21.59 12.59 -2.13
CA VAL A 94 20.20 12.63 -2.61
C VAL A 94 19.23 12.31 -1.46
N ASP A 95 18.02 12.87 -1.54
CA ASP A 95 16.96 12.71 -0.55
C ASP A 95 16.11 11.46 -0.80
N GLY A 96 16.16 10.92 -2.01
CA GLY A 96 15.47 9.69 -2.39
C GLY A 96 15.91 9.17 -3.76
N ALA A 97 15.49 7.95 -4.09
CA ALA A 97 15.81 7.31 -5.36
C ALA A 97 14.58 6.66 -5.99
N VAL A 98 14.55 6.62 -7.32
CA VAL A 98 13.59 5.86 -8.13
C VAL A 98 14.37 4.80 -8.89
N THR A 99 13.96 3.55 -8.73
CA THR A 99 14.64 2.41 -9.32
C THR A 99 13.68 1.27 -9.67
N MET A 100 14.10 0.38 -10.55
CA MET A 100 13.26 -0.73 -11.04
C MET A 100 13.27 -1.94 -10.12
N HIS A 101 14.32 -2.08 -9.31
CA HIS A 101 14.43 -3.14 -8.32
C HIS A 101 15.24 -2.64 -7.13
N PHE A 102 14.85 -3.07 -5.93
CA PHE A 102 15.59 -2.83 -4.70
C PHE A 102 15.19 -3.89 -3.67
N PRO A 103 16.16 -4.55 -3.01
CA PRO A 103 15.86 -5.58 -2.02
C PRO A 103 15.49 -4.94 -0.67
N PHE A 104 14.20 -4.76 -0.41
CA PHE A 104 13.74 -4.31 0.90
C PHE A 104 13.87 -5.40 1.97
N PRO A 105 14.27 -5.07 3.21
CA PRO A 105 14.22 -6.00 4.32
C PRO A 105 12.78 -6.34 4.71
N ILE A 106 12.58 -7.48 5.35
CA ILE A 106 11.28 -7.84 5.95
C ILE A 106 10.90 -6.76 6.98
N GLY A 107 9.64 -6.34 6.96
CA GLY A 107 9.14 -5.20 7.73
C GLY A 107 8.98 -3.93 6.92
N VAL A 108 9.49 -3.89 5.68
CA VAL A 108 9.32 -2.80 4.73
C VAL A 108 8.52 -3.30 3.53
N SER A 109 7.48 -2.55 3.17
CA SER A 109 6.74 -2.76 1.92
C SER A 109 6.41 -1.44 1.25
N THR A 110 6.08 -1.50 -0.04
CA THR A 110 5.89 -0.30 -0.83
C THR A 110 4.44 0.17 -0.85
N VAL A 111 4.22 1.48 -0.77
CA VAL A 111 2.86 2.06 -0.89
C VAL A 111 2.69 2.68 -2.28
N GLY A 112 2.06 1.95 -3.20
CA GLY A 112 1.85 2.45 -4.56
C GLY A 112 0.84 3.57 -4.61
N ARG A 113 0.94 4.44 -5.62
CA ARG A 113 -0.09 5.45 -5.92
C ARG A 113 -0.52 5.27 -7.36
N SER A 114 -1.77 4.84 -7.51
CA SER A 114 -2.38 4.55 -8.80
C SER A 114 -3.44 5.60 -9.13
N VAL A 115 -3.80 5.69 -10.41
CA VAL A 115 -4.87 6.56 -10.89
C VAL A 115 -5.99 5.66 -11.39
N THR A 116 -7.22 5.92 -10.95
CA THR A 116 -8.36 5.11 -11.32
C THR A 116 -8.83 5.40 -12.74
N PRO A 117 -9.34 4.38 -13.46
CA PRO A 117 -9.88 4.57 -14.79
C PRO A 117 -11.15 5.41 -14.73
N ALA A 118 -11.43 6.14 -15.82
CA ALA A 118 -12.56 7.05 -16.04
C ALA A 118 -12.59 8.34 -15.19
N PHE A 119 -12.34 8.27 -13.88
CA PHE A 119 -12.46 9.44 -12.99
C PHE A 119 -11.13 10.15 -12.70
N ALA A 120 -10.01 9.54 -13.09
CA ALA A 120 -8.67 10.07 -12.85
C ALA A 120 -8.41 10.43 -11.37
N ARG A 121 -9.03 9.68 -10.44
CA ARG A 121 -8.82 9.85 -9.01
C ARG A 121 -7.61 9.06 -8.57
N GLU A 122 -6.86 9.60 -7.64
CA GLU A 122 -5.68 8.94 -7.11
C GLU A 122 -6.05 8.06 -5.92
N ILE A 123 -5.39 6.91 -5.81
CA ILE A 123 -5.58 5.97 -4.72
C ILE A 123 -4.23 5.41 -4.29
N PHE A 124 -4.00 5.32 -2.98
CA PHE A 124 -2.85 4.65 -2.39
C PHE A 124 -3.16 3.17 -2.23
N LEU A 125 -2.34 2.32 -2.86
CA LEU A 125 -2.39 0.88 -2.68
C LEU A 125 -1.42 0.52 -1.56
N ALA A 126 -1.95 0.21 -0.39
CA ALA A 126 -1.17 -0.17 0.78
C ALA A 126 -0.62 -1.59 0.60
N ASN A 127 0.64 -1.64 0.14
CA ASN A 127 1.44 -2.78 -0.31
C ASN A 127 1.26 -3.15 -1.79
N THR A 128 2.27 -2.86 -2.60
CA THR A 128 2.38 -3.27 -4.01
C THR A 128 3.58 -4.17 -4.30
N THR A 129 4.59 -4.14 -3.43
CA THR A 129 5.73 -5.06 -3.39
C THR A 129 6.36 -5.03 -1.99
N GLY A 130 7.26 -5.98 -1.71
CA GLY A 130 7.86 -6.16 -0.39
C GLY A 130 6.94 -6.88 0.60
N THR A 131 7.41 -7.05 1.83
CA THR A 131 6.73 -7.89 2.84
C THR A 131 6.88 -7.29 4.22
N SER A 132 5.78 -6.72 4.75
CA SER A 132 5.75 -6.13 6.10
C SER A 132 5.75 -7.16 7.23
N SER A 133 5.26 -8.38 6.98
CA SER A 133 5.33 -9.52 7.90
C SER A 133 5.16 -10.82 7.11
N THR A 134 5.69 -11.91 7.64
CA THR A 134 5.45 -13.27 7.14
C THR A 134 4.01 -13.73 7.40
N ASN A 135 3.31 -13.12 8.35
CA ASN A 135 1.87 -13.29 8.55
C ASN A 135 1.10 -12.27 7.72
N ARG A 136 0.16 -12.74 6.89
CA ARG A 136 -0.61 -11.90 5.97
C ARG A 136 -1.44 -10.82 6.69
N ILE A 137 -2.18 -11.20 7.73
CA ILE A 137 -3.08 -10.29 8.46
C ILE A 137 -2.26 -9.23 9.18
N GLU A 138 -1.18 -9.63 9.87
CA GLU A 138 -0.22 -8.68 10.45
C GLU A 138 0.33 -7.74 9.38
N GLY A 139 0.72 -8.29 8.23
CA GLY A 139 1.18 -7.52 7.09
C GLY A 139 0.17 -6.47 6.68
N MET A 140 -1.10 -6.84 6.47
CA MET A 140 -2.17 -5.92 6.08
C MET A 140 -2.42 -4.82 7.12
N ILE A 141 -2.37 -5.13 8.42
CA ILE A 141 -2.49 -4.14 9.50
C ILE A 141 -1.34 -3.12 9.43
N ARG A 142 -0.10 -3.60 9.28
CA ARG A 142 1.08 -2.72 9.12
C ARG A 142 0.98 -1.89 7.84
N ASN A 143 0.55 -2.50 6.73
CA ASN A 143 0.37 -1.83 5.45
C ASN A 143 -0.64 -0.69 5.53
N ALA A 144 -1.74 -0.85 6.29
CA ALA A 144 -2.72 0.21 6.52
C ALA A 144 -2.07 1.45 7.14
N ILE A 145 -1.20 1.26 8.14
CA ILE A 145 -0.44 2.35 8.77
C ILE A 145 0.54 2.98 7.76
N CYS A 146 1.28 2.16 7.01
CA CYS A 146 2.17 2.67 5.95
C CYS A 146 1.42 3.48 4.88
N GLY A 147 0.22 3.04 4.49
CA GLY A 147 -0.66 3.76 3.57
C GLY A 147 -1.10 5.12 4.10
N ILE A 148 -1.52 5.18 5.36
CA ILE A 148 -1.84 6.43 6.06
C ILE A 148 -0.63 7.36 6.10
N ILE A 149 0.56 6.84 6.40
CA ILE A 149 1.81 7.61 6.43
C ILE A 149 2.09 8.25 5.07
N ALA A 150 2.02 7.47 3.98
CA ALA A 150 2.26 7.98 2.64
C ALA A 150 1.25 9.06 2.25
N ALA A 151 -0.04 8.85 2.53
CA ALA A 151 -1.10 9.80 2.24
C ALA A 151 -0.95 11.11 3.04
N LYS A 152 -0.62 11.01 4.33
CA LYS A 152 -0.33 12.18 5.20
C LYS A 152 0.89 12.95 4.72
N ALA A 153 1.96 12.24 4.35
CA ALA A 153 3.19 12.86 3.85
C ALA A 153 2.96 13.66 2.55
N VAL A 154 2.00 13.29 1.71
CA VAL A 154 1.67 14.08 0.51
C VAL A 154 0.61 15.16 0.74
N GLY A 155 0.18 15.38 1.98
CA GLY A 155 -0.73 16.47 2.37
C GLY A 155 -2.18 16.08 2.63
N ASN A 156 -2.56 14.79 2.57
CA ASN A 156 -3.87 14.35 3.02
C ASN A 156 -3.86 14.11 4.54
N ALA A 157 -4.26 15.10 5.33
CA ALA A 157 -4.19 15.06 6.79
C ALA A 157 -5.03 13.93 7.44
N HIS A 158 -6.18 13.59 6.84
CA HIS A 158 -7.13 12.62 7.38
C HIS A 158 -7.55 11.61 6.29
N PRO A 159 -6.60 10.77 5.82
CA PRO A 159 -6.89 9.86 4.72
C PRO A 159 -7.91 8.81 5.14
N THR A 160 -8.83 8.53 4.24
CA THR A 160 -9.83 7.48 4.40
C THR A 160 -9.25 6.11 4.05
N VAL A 161 -9.56 5.10 4.86
CA VAL A 161 -9.02 3.74 4.73
C VAL A 161 -10.13 2.77 4.38
N GLY A 162 -9.94 2.04 3.27
CA GLY A 162 -10.75 0.89 2.87
C GLY A 162 -9.90 -0.37 2.84
N ILE A 163 -10.53 -1.53 3.04
CA ILE A 163 -9.86 -2.84 3.00
C ILE A 163 -10.51 -3.63 1.88
N LEU A 164 -9.73 -3.99 0.86
CA LEU A 164 -10.25 -4.81 -0.23
C LEU A 164 -10.71 -6.15 0.32
N ASN A 165 -11.87 -6.64 -0.13
CA ASN A 165 -12.46 -7.91 0.28
C ASN A 165 -11.69 -9.10 -0.31
N VAL A 166 -10.46 -9.27 0.17
CA VAL A 166 -9.58 -10.41 -0.04
C VAL A 166 -9.46 -11.19 1.26
N ASP A 167 -8.77 -12.30 1.19
CA ASP A 167 -8.49 -13.12 2.36
C ASP A 167 -7.73 -12.37 3.46
N GLY A 168 -8.16 -12.53 4.72
CA GLY A 168 -7.63 -11.79 5.86
C GLY A 168 -8.28 -10.42 6.10
N ALA A 169 -9.22 -10.01 5.24
CA ALA A 169 -9.82 -8.68 5.31
C ALA A 169 -10.66 -8.45 6.57
N ARG A 170 -11.42 -9.45 7.05
CA ARG A 170 -12.28 -9.26 8.25
C ARG A 170 -11.45 -9.25 9.53
N GLN A 171 -10.42 -10.07 9.63
CA GLN A 171 -9.51 -10.02 10.79
C GLN A 171 -8.73 -8.72 10.79
N THR A 172 -8.30 -8.24 9.61
CA THR A 172 -7.68 -6.91 9.46
C THR A 172 -8.64 -5.79 9.87
N GLU A 173 -9.91 -5.84 9.42
CA GLU A 173 -10.95 -4.88 9.81
C GLU A 173 -11.13 -4.85 11.32
N LYS A 174 -11.27 -6.02 11.96
CA LYS A 174 -11.43 -6.15 13.42
C LYS A 174 -10.23 -5.55 14.17
N ALA A 175 -9.02 -5.88 13.74
CA ALA A 175 -7.79 -5.37 14.34
C ALA A 175 -7.65 -3.84 14.19
N LEU A 176 -7.97 -3.29 13.02
CA LEU A 176 -7.91 -1.84 12.79
C LEU A 176 -9.01 -1.09 13.55
N LYS A 177 -10.21 -1.67 13.68
CA LYS A 177 -11.27 -1.09 14.53
C LYS A 177 -10.88 -1.09 16.00
N GLN A 178 -10.30 -2.18 16.51
CA GLN A 178 -9.77 -2.23 17.88
C GLN A 178 -8.64 -1.20 18.09
N LEU A 179 -7.74 -1.05 17.12
CA LEU A 179 -6.68 -0.03 17.17
C LEU A 179 -7.27 1.40 17.22
N LYS A 180 -8.36 1.64 16.47
CA LYS A 180 -9.10 2.90 16.51
C LYS A 180 -9.77 3.15 17.86
N GLU A 181 -10.44 2.15 18.42
CA GLU A 181 -11.06 2.23 19.75
C GLU A 181 -10.02 2.51 20.86
N ASN A 182 -8.80 2.00 20.71
CA ASN A 182 -7.68 2.27 21.61
C ASN A 182 -7.03 3.66 21.40
N GLY A 183 -7.56 4.49 20.50
CA GLY A 183 -7.17 5.89 20.34
C GLY A 183 -6.21 6.20 19.18
N TYR A 184 -5.98 5.28 18.25
CA TYR A 184 -5.31 5.60 16.99
C TYR A 184 -6.31 6.18 15.99
N GLU A 185 -5.97 7.29 15.34
CA GLU A 185 -6.90 7.97 14.44
C GLU A 185 -6.97 7.25 13.08
N ILE A 186 -8.10 6.59 12.80
CA ILE A 186 -8.42 6.00 11.49
C ILE A 186 -9.79 6.51 11.04
N THR A 187 -9.83 7.13 9.86
CA THR A 187 -11.07 7.43 9.15
C THR A 187 -11.34 6.28 8.20
N PHE A 188 -12.40 5.51 8.44
CA PHE A 188 -12.78 4.44 7.54
C PHE A 188 -13.60 5.01 6.38
N ALA A 189 -13.28 4.61 5.15
CA ALA A 189 -14.09 4.89 3.98
C ALA A 189 -15.37 4.04 4.00
N GLU A 190 -16.36 4.46 3.22
CA GLU A 190 -17.61 3.72 3.02
C GLU A 190 -17.70 3.22 1.56
N SER A 191 -17.93 1.92 1.39
CA SER A 191 -18.19 1.33 0.08
C SER A 191 -19.44 1.96 -0.55
N SER A 192 -19.45 2.10 -1.87
CA SER A 192 -20.55 2.72 -2.63
C SER A 192 -21.85 1.88 -2.68
N ARG A 193 -21.91 0.79 -1.91
CA ARG A 193 -23.07 -0.12 -1.86
C ARG A 193 -24.02 0.19 -0.72
N SER A 194 -25.23 -0.35 -0.84
CA SER A 194 -26.31 -0.23 0.15
C SER A 194 -25.98 -0.82 1.53
N ASP A 195 -25.07 -1.79 1.62
CA ASP A 195 -24.59 -2.39 2.87
C ASP A 195 -23.47 -1.57 3.55
N GLY A 196 -22.84 -0.64 2.82
CA GLY A 196 -21.81 0.27 3.33
C GLY A 196 -20.59 -0.44 3.95
N GLY A 197 -19.90 0.29 4.83
CA GLY A 197 -18.76 -0.23 5.58
C GLY A 197 -17.40 -0.10 4.88
N CYS A 198 -16.35 -0.47 5.59
CA CYS A 198 -14.96 -0.27 5.14
C CYS A 198 -14.37 -1.46 4.37
N ILE A 199 -15.14 -2.52 4.19
CA ILE A 199 -14.78 -3.65 3.31
C ILE A 199 -15.19 -3.30 1.88
N MET A 200 -14.19 -3.23 1.02
CA MET A 200 -14.27 -2.67 -0.33
C MET A 200 -14.31 -3.78 -1.38
N ARG A 201 -14.92 -3.49 -2.53
CA ARG A 201 -14.95 -4.40 -3.69
C ARG A 201 -14.06 -3.90 -4.80
N GLY A 202 -13.91 -4.70 -5.86
CA GLY A 202 -13.20 -4.28 -7.07
C GLY A 202 -13.72 -2.94 -7.63
N ASN A 203 -15.03 -2.72 -7.62
CA ASN A 203 -15.62 -1.45 -8.07
C ASN A 203 -15.17 -0.25 -7.23
N ASP A 204 -15.00 -0.41 -5.92
CA ASP A 204 -14.54 0.66 -5.03
C ASP A 204 -13.09 1.05 -5.33
N VAL A 205 -12.26 0.08 -5.76
CA VAL A 205 -10.91 0.38 -6.25
C VAL A 205 -10.96 1.22 -7.51
N LEU A 206 -11.84 0.87 -8.47
CA LEU A 206 -12.00 1.62 -9.72
C LEU A 206 -12.63 3.01 -9.52
N GLN A 207 -13.39 3.21 -8.45
CA GLN A 207 -14.01 4.50 -8.12
C GLN A 207 -13.14 5.38 -7.21
N ALA A 208 -12.07 4.82 -6.64
CA ALA A 208 -11.33 5.39 -5.52
C ALA A 208 -12.28 5.80 -4.38
N SER A 209 -13.10 4.86 -3.89
CA SER A 209 -14.00 5.08 -2.75
C SER A 209 -13.24 5.34 -1.44
N ALA A 210 -11.95 5.00 -1.38
CA ALA A 210 -11.04 5.27 -0.27
C ALA A 210 -9.76 5.92 -0.79
N ASP A 211 -9.12 6.74 0.05
CA ASP A 211 -7.78 7.29 -0.25
C ASP A 211 -6.72 6.19 -0.17
N VAL A 212 -6.80 5.32 0.85
CA VAL A 212 -5.90 4.19 1.09
C VAL A 212 -6.68 2.90 0.98
N MET A 213 -6.28 2.03 0.05
CA MET A 213 -6.82 0.70 -0.15
C MET A 213 -5.84 -0.36 0.39
N VAL A 214 -6.24 -1.04 1.46
CA VAL A 214 -5.47 -2.10 2.12
C VAL A 214 -5.74 -3.44 1.45
N MET A 215 -4.67 -4.16 1.13
CA MET A 215 -4.70 -5.51 0.57
C MET A 215 -3.39 -6.24 0.88
N ASP A 216 -3.33 -7.53 0.55
CA ASP A 216 -2.07 -8.28 0.58
C ASP A 216 -1.15 -7.87 -0.59
N SER A 217 0.14 -8.19 -0.45
CA SER A 217 1.17 -7.76 -1.39
C SER A 217 0.99 -8.28 -2.81
N LEU A 218 0.48 -9.51 -2.97
CA LEU A 218 0.30 -10.10 -4.29
C LEU A 218 -0.88 -9.44 -5.01
N THR A 219 -1.99 -9.24 -4.29
CA THR A 219 -3.13 -8.51 -4.84
C THR A 219 -2.75 -7.09 -5.21
N GLY A 220 -2.05 -6.36 -4.34
CA GLY A 220 -1.62 -4.99 -4.63
C GLY A 220 -0.66 -4.88 -5.81
N ASN A 221 0.22 -5.86 -6.00
CA ASN A 221 1.08 -5.93 -7.18
C ASN A 221 0.25 -6.05 -8.48
N VAL A 222 -0.73 -6.95 -8.49
CA VAL A 222 -1.62 -7.15 -9.64
C VAL A 222 -2.48 -5.90 -9.88
N MET A 223 -3.05 -5.31 -8.84
CA MET A 223 -3.87 -4.10 -8.95
C MET A 223 -3.08 -2.91 -9.49
N SER A 224 -1.84 -2.72 -9.02
CA SER A 224 -0.95 -1.68 -9.55
C SER A 224 -0.77 -1.83 -11.06
N LYS A 225 -0.42 -3.03 -11.53
CA LYS A 225 -0.24 -3.34 -12.97
C LYS A 225 -1.51 -3.14 -13.78
N MET A 226 -2.64 -3.65 -13.27
CA MET A 226 -3.93 -3.54 -13.94
C MET A 226 -4.32 -2.07 -14.11
N LEU A 227 -4.13 -1.23 -13.09
CA LEU A 227 -4.48 0.19 -13.16
C LEU A 227 -3.49 0.99 -14.02
N SER A 228 -2.20 0.66 -13.97
CA SER A 228 -1.15 1.43 -14.64
C SER A 228 -1.00 1.11 -16.13
N ALA A 229 -1.30 -0.12 -16.55
CA ALA A 229 -1.13 -0.60 -17.93
C ALA A 229 -2.45 -0.82 -18.68
N PHE A 230 -3.61 -0.49 -18.07
CA PHE A 230 -4.93 -0.75 -18.65
C PHE A 230 -5.08 -0.23 -20.09
N THR A 231 -4.73 1.04 -20.31
CA THR A 231 -4.89 1.75 -21.59
C THR A 231 -3.90 1.29 -22.66
N SER A 232 -2.78 0.68 -22.28
CA SER A 232 -1.79 0.15 -23.22
C SER A 232 -2.06 -1.31 -23.60
N GLY A 233 -3.11 -1.92 -23.05
CA GLY A 233 -3.39 -3.34 -23.20
C GLY A 233 -2.43 -4.25 -22.44
N GLY A 234 -1.77 -3.74 -21.39
CA GLY A 234 -0.81 -4.50 -20.58
C GLY A 234 0.63 -4.52 -21.10
N SER A 235 0.91 -3.81 -22.20
CA SER A 235 2.24 -3.77 -22.83
C SER A 235 3.27 -2.93 -22.05
N PHE A 236 2.83 -1.86 -21.38
CA PHE A 236 3.67 -0.98 -20.58
C PHE A 236 2.81 -0.14 -19.63
N GLU A 237 3.40 0.34 -18.55
CA GLU A 237 2.66 1.20 -17.61
C GLU A 237 2.66 2.63 -18.13
N SER A 238 1.47 3.19 -18.38
CA SER A 238 1.29 4.52 -18.99
C SER A 238 0.70 5.55 -18.02
N MET A 239 0.10 5.11 -16.92
CA MET A 239 -0.55 5.97 -15.92
C MET A 239 -0.18 5.54 -14.49
N GLY A 240 -0.25 6.49 -13.55
CA GLY A 240 0.10 6.27 -12.14
C GLY A 240 1.48 6.80 -11.75
N TYR A 241 1.93 6.42 -10.56
CA TYR A 241 3.14 6.93 -9.89
C TYR A 241 4.10 5.79 -9.49
N GLY A 242 3.96 4.62 -10.13
CA GLY A 242 4.74 3.43 -9.81
C GLY A 242 4.26 2.69 -8.56
N TYR A 243 5.11 1.80 -8.06
CA TYR A 243 4.85 0.92 -6.92
C TYR A 243 5.11 1.64 -5.59
N GLY A 244 5.73 2.82 -5.63
CA GLY A 244 5.82 3.75 -4.50
C GLY A 244 6.99 3.48 -3.54
N PRO A 245 7.06 4.24 -2.42
CA PRO A 245 8.16 4.19 -1.47
C PRO A 245 8.11 2.94 -0.61
N GLY A 246 9.27 2.35 -0.31
CA GLY A 246 9.40 1.43 0.81
C GLY A 246 9.17 2.14 2.14
N ILE A 247 8.15 1.73 2.91
CA ILE A 247 7.83 2.27 4.23
C ILE A 247 7.77 1.11 5.23
N GLY A 248 8.47 1.28 6.35
CA GLY A 248 8.48 0.35 7.46
C GLY A 248 8.93 1.04 8.75
N GLU A 249 8.69 0.39 9.88
CA GLU A 249 9.07 0.96 11.17
C GLU A 249 10.60 1.04 11.30
N GLY A 250 11.12 2.23 11.58
CA GLY A 250 12.57 2.46 11.72
C GLY A 250 13.36 2.45 10.41
N TYR A 251 12.67 2.40 9.26
CA TYR A 251 13.29 2.50 7.95
C TYR A 251 13.35 3.97 7.49
N GLU A 252 14.52 4.42 7.03
CA GLU A 252 14.79 5.84 6.73
C GLU A 252 15.36 6.08 5.32
N GLN A 253 15.38 5.07 4.44
CA GLN A 253 15.85 5.22 3.06
C GLN A 253 14.67 5.36 2.10
N LEU A 254 14.56 6.50 1.40
CA LEU A 254 13.45 6.74 0.48
C LEU A 254 13.77 6.13 -0.89
N VAL A 255 13.38 4.88 -1.09
CA VAL A 255 13.50 4.19 -2.39
C VAL A 255 12.12 3.91 -2.95
N MET A 256 11.87 4.41 -4.16
CA MET A 256 10.66 4.23 -4.94
C MET A 256 10.86 3.12 -5.96
N ILE A 257 9.88 2.23 -6.07
CA ILE A 257 9.90 1.17 -7.09
C ILE A 257 9.04 1.54 -8.30
N ILE A 258 9.60 1.31 -9.48
CA ILE A 258 8.90 1.31 -10.77
C ILE A 258 9.07 -0.05 -11.46
N SER A 259 8.25 -0.34 -12.46
CA SER A 259 8.44 -1.52 -13.31
C SER A 259 9.52 -1.22 -14.36
N ARG A 260 10.23 -2.25 -14.83
CA ARG A 260 11.07 -2.13 -16.04
C ARG A 260 10.26 -1.72 -17.27
N ALA A 261 8.97 -2.06 -17.28
CA ALA A 261 8.01 -1.70 -18.31
C ALA A 261 7.32 -0.34 -18.06
N SER A 262 7.75 0.45 -17.06
CA SER A 262 7.16 1.77 -16.83
C SER A 262 7.54 2.76 -17.95
N GLY A 263 6.54 3.38 -18.57
CA GLY A 263 6.74 4.45 -19.52
C GLY A 263 7.14 5.76 -18.83
N ALA A 264 7.71 6.69 -19.60
CA ALA A 264 8.19 7.97 -19.10
C ALA A 264 7.20 8.75 -18.21
N PRO A 265 5.88 8.79 -18.48
CA PRO A 265 4.93 9.47 -17.61
C PRO A 265 4.88 8.89 -16.19
N VAL A 266 4.94 7.56 -16.06
CA VAL A 266 4.90 6.87 -14.76
C VAL A 266 6.19 7.12 -13.99
N ILE A 267 7.34 7.09 -14.66
CA ILE A 267 8.64 7.37 -14.05
C ILE A 267 8.71 8.83 -13.56
N ALA A 268 8.27 9.79 -14.39
CA ALA A 268 8.26 11.20 -14.02
C ALA A 268 7.35 11.44 -12.79
N ASN A 269 6.20 10.78 -12.76
CA ASN A 269 5.30 10.80 -11.63
C ASN A 269 5.91 10.13 -10.38
N ALA A 270 6.63 9.02 -10.50
CA ALA A 270 7.34 8.41 -9.38
C ALA A 270 8.38 9.38 -8.76
N ILE A 271 9.11 10.13 -9.60
CA ILE A 271 10.04 11.18 -9.14
C ILE A 271 9.28 12.31 -8.42
N ARG A 272 8.15 12.78 -8.98
CA ARG A 272 7.29 13.78 -8.33
C ARG A 272 6.76 13.29 -6.99
N PHE A 273 6.37 12.02 -6.92
CA PHE A 273 5.89 11.41 -5.69
C PHE A 273 7.01 11.33 -4.64
N ALA A 274 8.22 10.93 -5.03
CA ALA A 274 9.39 10.98 -4.15
C ALA A 274 9.62 12.40 -3.60
N ALA A 275 9.60 13.41 -4.48
CA ALA A 275 9.76 14.80 -4.10
C ALA A 275 8.67 15.30 -3.13
N GLN A 276 7.40 14.88 -3.32
CA GLN A 276 6.32 15.17 -2.38
C GLN A 276 6.57 14.54 -1.01
N LEU A 277 7.05 13.30 -0.96
CA LEU A 277 7.37 12.59 0.29
C LEU A 277 8.55 13.24 1.04
N VAL A 278 9.57 13.72 0.32
CA VAL A 278 10.69 14.48 0.90
C VAL A 278 10.19 15.78 1.52
N ARG A 279 9.42 16.58 0.76
CA ARG A 279 8.83 17.84 1.25
C ARG A 279 7.91 17.60 2.46
N GLY A 280 7.17 16.51 2.43
CA GLY A 280 6.29 16.03 3.50
C GLY A 280 6.98 15.39 4.69
N LYS A 281 8.31 15.22 4.64
CA LYS A 281 9.12 14.58 5.69
C LYS A 281 8.56 13.21 6.07
N VAL A 282 8.35 12.33 5.08
CA VAL A 282 7.69 11.03 5.25
C VAL A 282 8.19 10.22 6.45
N PHE A 283 9.49 10.22 6.75
CA PHE A 283 10.04 9.46 7.89
C PHE A 283 9.72 10.08 9.25
N ALA A 284 9.59 11.40 9.33
CA ALA A 284 9.09 12.06 10.54
C ALA A 284 7.62 11.69 10.79
N VAL A 285 6.80 11.75 9.73
CA VAL A 285 5.40 11.29 9.76
C VAL A 285 5.33 9.81 10.15
N ALA A 286 6.17 8.96 9.56
CA ALA A 286 6.22 7.53 9.86
C ALA A 286 6.50 7.28 11.35
N LYS A 287 7.52 7.94 11.90
CA LYS A 287 7.89 7.83 13.32
C LYS A 287 6.75 8.26 14.24
N GLU A 288 6.06 9.36 13.91
CA GLU A 288 4.91 9.84 14.68
C GLU A 288 3.73 8.87 14.62
N GLU A 289 3.37 8.39 13.43
CA GLU A 289 2.23 7.49 13.25
C GLU A 289 2.48 6.10 13.87
N PHE A 290 3.68 5.53 13.73
CA PHE A 290 4.03 4.30 14.44
C PHE A 290 4.03 4.48 15.96
N ALA A 291 4.51 5.61 16.48
CA ALA A 291 4.43 5.91 17.91
C ALA A 291 2.98 6.01 18.41
N LYS A 292 2.09 6.67 17.65
CA LYS A 292 0.65 6.73 17.95
C LYS A 292 0.01 5.34 17.92
N ALA A 293 0.30 4.54 16.90
CA ALA A 293 -0.23 3.18 16.77
C ALA A 293 0.24 2.27 17.92
N LYS A 294 1.53 2.34 18.30
CA LYS A 294 2.06 1.60 19.45
C LYS A 294 1.42 2.03 20.77
N LYS A 295 1.20 3.34 20.97
CA LYS A 295 0.47 3.85 22.13
C LYS A 295 -0.97 3.31 22.19
N ALA A 296 -1.60 3.08 21.04
CA ALA A 296 -2.91 2.44 20.92
C ALA A 296 -2.86 0.89 20.99
N GLY A 297 -1.71 0.30 21.31
CA GLY A 297 -1.58 -1.13 21.55
C GLY A 297 -1.35 -1.99 20.30
N LEU A 298 -0.81 -1.42 19.21
CA LEU A 298 -0.48 -2.16 17.98
C LEU A 298 0.26 -3.49 18.28
N ASP A 299 1.35 -3.45 19.05
CA ASP A 299 2.16 -4.65 19.33
C ASP A 299 1.35 -5.76 20.01
N ARG A 300 0.39 -5.39 20.87
CA ARG A 300 -0.51 -6.36 21.51
C ARG A 300 -1.46 -6.99 20.49
N ILE A 301 -2.08 -6.17 19.64
CA ILE A 301 -3.02 -6.65 18.61
C ILE A 301 -2.30 -7.58 17.63
N LEU A 302 -1.08 -7.23 17.21
CA LEU A 302 -0.30 -8.08 16.30
C LEU A 302 0.07 -9.42 16.95
N ASN A 303 0.42 -9.42 18.23
CA ASN A 303 0.66 -10.66 18.97
C ASN A 303 -0.59 -11.54 19.11
N GLU A 304 -1.76 -10.94 19.32
CA GLU A 304 -3.04 -11.66 19.37
C GLU A 304 -3.36 -12.30 18.01
N VAL A 305 -3.18 -11.57 16.91
CA VAL A 305 -3.35 -12.07 15.53
C VAL A 305 -2.40 -13.23 15.22
N ALA A 306 -1.14 -13.13 15.63
CA ALA A 306 -0.14 -14.19 15.44
C ALA A 306 -0.49 -15.47 16.21
N GLN A 307 -1.15 -15.35 17.36
CA GLN A 307 -1.60 -16.51 18.15
C GLN A 307 -2.85 -17.16 17.57
N SER A 308 -3.79 -16.37 17.04
CA SER A 308 -5.00 -16.90 16.37
C SER A 308 -4.71 -17.55 15.01
N ALA A 309 -3.59 -17.21 14.37
CA ALA A 309 -3.16 -17.81 13.10
C ALA A 309 -2.46 -19.17 13.26
N LYS A 310 -2.26 -19.67 14.49
CA LYS A 310 -1.83 -21.05 14.70
C LYS A 310 -3.01 -21.97 14.37
N PRO A 311 -2.80 -23.05 13.58
CA PRO A 311 -3.85 -24.03 13.38
C PRO A 311 -4.31 -24.52 14.75
N ALA A 312 -5.60 -24.38 15.04
CA ALA A 312 -6.19 -25.11 16.14
C ALA A 312 -5.91 -26.59 15.85
N ALA A 313 -5.06 -27.20 16.67
CA ALA A 313 -4.79 -28.62 16.59
C ALA A 313 -6.12 -29.39 16.77
N SER A 314 -6.22 -30.50 16.03
CA SER A 314 -7.30 -31.49 15.93
C SER A 314 -8.46 -31.13 14.98
N GLU A 315 -8.36 -31.66 13.76
CA GLU A 315 -9.52 -32.10 12.98
C GLU A 315 -10.29 -33.13 13.83
N GLU A 316 -11.31 -32.68 14.56
CA GLU A 316 -12.40 -33.58 14.91
C GLU A 316 -13.16 -33.88 13.61
N GLU A 317 -13.28 -35.16 13.27
CA GLU A 317 -14.07 -35.63 12.14
C GLU A 317 -15.57 -35.37 12.44
N VAL A 318 -16.05 -34.17 12.07
CA VAL A 318 -17.45 -33.79 12.28
C VAL A 318 -18.32 -34.50 11.25
N LYS A 319 -19.22 -35.36 11.72
CA LYS A 319 -20.14 -36.10 10.84
C LYS A 319 -21.20 -35.16 10.24
N GLU A 320 -21.33 -35.20 8.91
CA GLU A 320 -22.35 -34.47 8.16
C GLU A 320 -23.77 -34.86 8.65
N PRO A 321 -24.60 -33.88 9.08
CA PRO A 321 -26.00 -34.11 9.46
C PRO A 321 -26.86 -34.57 8.27
N PRO A 322 -28.07 -35.12 8.50
CA PRO A 322 -28.98 -35.47 7.42
C PRO A 322 -29.28 -34.27 6.51
N LYS A 323 -29.20 -34.46 5.19
CA LYS A 323 -29.39 -33.39 4.21
C LYS A 323 -30.75 -32.70 4.35
N GLU A 324 -30.72 -31.38 4.34
CA GLU A 324 -31.90 -30.50 4.32
C GLU A 324 -31.88 -29.59 3.09
N ILE A 325 -33.04 -29.06 2.72
CA ILE A 325 -33.13 -28.06 1.64
C ILE A 325 -32.61 -26.72 2.16
N VAL A 326 -31.46 -26.28 1.65
CA VAL A 326 -30.77 -25.06 2.09
C VAL A 326 -31.07 -23.88 1.15
N THR A 327 -32.07 -23.06 1.48
CA THR A 327 -32.47 -21.88 0.68
C THR A 327 -32.11 -20.56 1.32
N ALA A 328 -31.85 -20.52 2.63
CA ALA A 328 -31.39 -19.32 3.31
C ALA A 328 -29.87 -19.17 3.16
N GLN A 329 -29.38 -17.93 3.09
CA GLN A 329 -27.96 -17.61 2.90
C GLN A 329 -27.47 -16.74 4.05
N ILE A 330 -26.31 -17.09 4.59
CA ILE A 330 -25.59 -16.34 5.61
C ILE A 330 -24.32 -15.79 4.95
N PRO A 331 -24.29 -14.51 4.58
CA PRO A 331 -23.09 -13.88 4.02
C PRO A 331 -22.10 -13.49 5.11
N GLY A 332 -20.89 -13.10 4.67
CA GLY A 332 -19.90 -12.48 5.56
C GLY A 332 -18.85 -13.44 6.11
N ILE A 333 -18.75 -14.65 5.53
CA ILE A 333 -17.75 -15.66 5.89
C ILE A 333 -16.54 -15.52 4.98
N GLU A 334 -15.35 -15.81 5.49
CA GLU A 334 -14.12 -15.83 4.70
C GLU A 334 -13.99 -17.12 3.90
N VAL A 335 -13.36 -17.05 2.72
CA VAL A 335 -13.25 -18.20 1.81
C VAL A 335 -12.55 -19.37 2.48
N MET A 336 -11.49 -19.11 3.25
CA MET A 336 -10.72 -20.16 3.93
C MET A 336 -11.42 -20.76 5.14
N ASP A 337 -12.34 -20.01 5.76
CA ASP A 337 -13.12 -20.47 6.90
C ASP A 337 -14.40 -21.20 6.46
N LEU A 338 -14.71 -21.27 5.16
CA LEU A 338 -15.97 -21.87 4.66
C LEU A 338 -16.18 -23.29 5.19
N ASP A 339 -15.17 -24.15 5.06
CA ASP A 339 -15.32 -25.55 5.44
C ASP A 339 -15.39 -25.71 6.96
N ASP A 340 -14.67 -24.90 7.72
CA ASP A 340 -14.70 -24.95 9.19
C ASP A 340 -15.95 -24.28 9.77
N ALA A 341 -16.50 -23.27 9.10
CA ALA A 341 -17.80 -22.68 9.38
C ALA A 341 -18.94 -23.66 9.10
N VAL A 342 -18.88 -24.40 7.98
CA VAL A 342 -19.81 -25.52 7.70
C VAL A 342 -19.73 -26.54 8.84
N LYS A 343 -18.52 -26.98 9.21
CA LYS A 343 -18.31 -27.95 10.30
C LYS A 343 -18.82 -27.42 11.64
N ALA A 344 -18.64 -26.14 11.96
CA ALA A 344 -19.15 -25.55 13.20
C ALA A 344 -20.69 -25.64 13.28
N VAL A 345 -21.38 -25.40 12.16
CA VAL A 345 -22.84 -25.57 12.07
C VAL A 345 -23.23 -27.05 12.12
N TRP A 346 -22.42 -27.94 11.56
CA TRP A 346 -22.64 -29.39 11.68
C TRP A 346 -22.48 -29.90 13.12
N LYS A 347 -21.57 -29.32 13.92
CA LYS A 347 -21.37 -29.71 15.34
C LYS A 347 -22.61 -29.49 16.20
N ILE A 348 -23.49 -28.55 15.83
CA ILE A 348 -24.79 -28.32 16.49
C ILE A 348 -25.94 -29.11 15.85
N GLY A 349 -25.64 -30.01 14.91
CA GLY A 349 -26.60 -30.91 14.27
C GLY A 349 -27.41 -30.30 13.12
N ILE A 350 -27.00 -29.14 12.61
CA ILE A 350 -27.69 -28.43 11.53
C ILE A 350 -26.98 -28.70 10.20
N TYR A 351 -27.73 -29.12 9.18
CA TYR A 351 -27.17 -29.28 7.83
C TYR A 351 -26.88 -27.90 7.20
N ALA A 352 -25.66 -27.76 6.71
CA ALA A 352 -25.17 -26.54 6.08
C ALA A 352 -24.31 -26.89 4.85
N GLU A 353 -24.36 -26.05 3.82
CA GLU A 353 -23.52 -26.15 2.63
C GLU A 353 -22.73 -24.85 2.44
N SER A 354 -21.47 -24.96 2.02
CA SER A 354 -20.70 -23.81 1.53
C SER A 354 -21.18 -23.40 0.15
N GLY A 355 -21.07 -22.11 -0.16
CA GLY A 355 -21.44 -21.58 -1.47
C GLY A 355 -20.80 -20.23 -1.77
N MET A 356 -20.94 -19.79 -3.02
CA MET A 356 -20.50 -18.48 -3.48
C MET A 356 -21.72 -17.64 -3.87
N GLY A 357 -21.98 -16.59 -3.11
CA GLY A 357 -22.98 -15.58 -3.41
C GLY A 357 -22.43 -14.47 -4.30
N CYS A 358 -23.30 -13.58 -4.78
CA CYS A 358 -22.91 -12.43 -5.60
C CYS A 358 -22.01 -11.41 -4.86
N THR A 359 -21.83 -11.57 -3.55
CA THR A 359 -21.10 -10.65 -2.67
C THR A 359 -19.90 -11.29 -1.97
N GLY A 360 -19.61 -12.56 -2.25
CA GLY A 360 -18.55 -13.33 -1.59
C GLY A 360 -19.05 -14.69 -1.06
N PRO A 361 -18.25 -15.36 -0.23
CA PRO A 361 -18.61 -16.64 0.37
C PRO A 361 -19.88 -16.56 1.22
N ILE A 362 -20.68 -17.60 1.15
CA ILE A 362 -21.92 -17.75 1.92
C ILE A 362 -22.00 -19.15 2.52
N ILE A 363 -22.66 -19.26 3.66
CA ILE A 363 -23.17 -20.54 4.18
C ILE A 363 -24.65 -20.63 3.90
N ARG A 364 -25.09 -21.77 3.37
CA ARG A 364 -26.49 -22.05 3.06
C ARG A 364 -27.04 -23.01 4.11
N VAL A 365 -28.18 -22.65 4.69
CA VAL A 365 -28.92 -23.45 5.69
C VAL A 365 -30.41 -23.48 5.37
N SER A 366 -31.15 -24.36 6.03
CA SER A 366 -32.61 -24.34 5.94
C SER A 366 -33.18 -23.10 6.65
N PRO A 367 -34.29 -22.51 6.15
CA PRO A 367 -34.86 -21.29 6.76
C PRO A 367 -35.21 -21.44 8.25
N ALA A 368 -35.60 -22.64 8.69
CA ALA A 368 -35.93 -22.93 10.08
C ALA A 368 -34.70 -22.87 11.01
N ASN A 369 -33.50 -23.03 10.46
CA ASN A 369 -32.24 -23.11 11.20
C ASN A 369 -31.38 -21.84 11.06
N LEU A 370 -31.85 -20.83 10.32
CA LEU A 370 -31.10 -19.61 10.01
C LEU A 370 -30.60 -18.87 11.26
N GLU A 371 -31.50 -18.62 12.21
CA GLU A 371 -31.18 -17.83 13.42
C GLU A 371 -30.15 -18.54 14.30
N LYS A 372 -30.33 -19.86 14.51
CA LYS A 372 -29.39 -20.69 15.28
C LYS A 372 -28.02 -20.81 14.62
N ALA A 373 -27.99 -20.97 13.29
CA ALA A 373 -26.74 -21.02 12.54
C ALA A 373 -26.00 -19.68 12.60
N GLN A 374 -26.72 -18.55 12.50
CA GLN A 374 -26.12 -17.23 12.66
C GLN A 374 -25.55 -17.00 14.07
N GLU A 375 -26.27 -17.40 15.11
CA GLU A 375 -25.77 -17.29 16.49
C GLU A 375 -24.49 -18.11 16.70
N GLU A 376 -24.44 -19.34 16.20
CA GLU A 376 -23.24 -20.19 16.34
C GLU A 376 -22.07 -19.63 15.54
N LEU A 377 -22.29 -19.18 14.30
CA LEU A 377 -21.25 -18.56 13.47
C LEU A 377 -20.73 -17.25 14.08
N LYS A 378 -21.59 -16.45 14.73
CA LYS A 378 -21.16 -15.26 15.49
C LYS A 378 -20.32 -15.65 16.69
N LYS A 379 -20.77 -16.64 17.46
CA LYS A 379 -20.08 -17.13 18.65
C LYS A 379 -18.71 -17.74 18.32
N ALA A 380 -18.63 -18.47 17.21
CA ALA A 380 -17.38 -19.03 16.68
C ALA A 380 -16.48 -17.97 16.02
N GLY A 381 -16.97 -16.75 15.83
CA GLY A 381 -16.21 -15.62 15.30
C GLY A 381 -16.09 -15.58 13.78
N TYR A 382 -16.88 -16.39 13.06
CA TYR A 382 -16.88 -16.42 11.59
C TYR A 382 -17.69 -15.29 10.95
N ILE A 383 -18.64 -14.70 11.68
CA ILE A 383 -19.42 -13.53 11.23
C ILE A 383 -19.57 -12.51 12.37
N GLY A 384 -19.77 -11.24 12.02
CA GLY A 384 -19.93 -10.11 12.95
C GLY A 384 -21.34 -9.89 13.49
#